data_AF-A0A0W0X3J7-F1
#
_entry.id   AF-A0A0W0X3J7-F1
#
_cell.length_a   1.000
_cell.length_b   1.000
_cell.length_c   1.000
_cell.angle_alpha   90.00
_cell.angle_beta   90.00
_cell.angle_gamma   90.00
#
_symmetry.space_group_name_H-M   'P 1'
#
loop_
_entity.id
_entity.type
_entity.pdbx_description
1 polymer ?
#
loop_
_entity_poly.entity_id
_entity_poly.type
_entity_poly.pdbx_seq_one_letter_code
_entity_poly.pdbx_strand_id
1 'polypeptide(L)'
;MFKFKKIKQNDLILLYQWFQEPSINQWYARGKYWSLEAIREKYEPRILGKENVPSFIIYKDEIPIGFIQYYQLEHAFPEGIHGQHNLLFKQYKQADLVGMDLFIAEGKRRGQGFGIKIINQFIEDFLTTFSAIVVDPDMLNSNAIRCYEKSGFIRTLFSEDPNYLVMVKQGINPEVLREVKNLLQASFATELNIDSIHFLNEPERRNIVLRIALDSAKNGIPKNVILKQSLPEQSDEDDQEAYARFARDWAGLEFLSSIPQPAHNVPKFYGASKQHRFILIEDLGQQHVSLVDSLTVPDQNKAIAALSRFMKALGSFHASTYGHTEHYEKILRRIHVNAETTEDELDFALKDLLPKLELANRQLNLPVTQPLIDEATDIITTMLKPSPFTVLTHGDICPDNVFDHDGQDLQLIDFEWSFVRNALLDGTYLRMSMPTCWCAKAIPLDVIESLEIIYREELKRTIPAASDDLVYSIAYTKACGFWVLQQTLPFLEGILLQERVGPSGLVPEGSLWKPEDNTVRPRFLSRLQAFVDVASKQEMLPHLREMAKNMLTAIKKQWPDAKSLEFYPAWGQKSSE
;
A
#
# COMPACT_ATOMS: atom_id res chain seq x y z
N MET A 1 -31.21 11.55 -21.89
CA MET A 1 -31.31 10.72 -20.69
C MET A 1 -31.92 9.39 -21.09
N PHE A 2 -31.36 8.27 -20.63
CA PHE A 2 -31.91 6.94 -20.86
C PHE A 2 -32.98 6.64 -19.79
N LYS A 3 -33.95 5.78 -20.12
CA LYS A 3 -34.92 5.26 -19.15
C LYS A 3 -34.71 3.76 -19.00
N PHE A 4 -34.68 3.29 -17.76
CA PHE A 4 -34.54 1.88 -17.43
C PHE A 4 -35.88 1.37 -16.92
N LYS A 5 -36.58 0.54 -17.70
CA LYS A 5 -37.86 -0.03 -17.29
C LYS A 5 -37.64 -1.51 -16.98
N LYS A 6 -38.07 -1.96 -15.79
CA LYS A 6 -38.02 -3.39 -15.43
C LYS A 6 -38.72 -4.22 -16.50
N ILE A 7 -38.12 -5.34 -16.87
CA ILE A 7 -38.69 -6.26 -17.86
C ILE A 7 -40.09 -6.75 -17.42
N LYS A 8 -40.98 -6.90 -18.39
CA LYS A 8 -42.32 -7.48 -18.24
C LYS A 8 -42.47 -8.68 -19.16
N GLN A 9 -43.53 -9.44 -18.98
CA GLN A 9 -43.77 -10.66 -19.75
C GLN A 9 -43.80 -10.44 -21.27
N ASN A 10 -44.31 -9.29 -21.71
CA ASN A 10 -44.37 -8.93 -23.14
C ASN A 10 -42.98 -8.60 -23.72
N ASP A 11 -41.99 -8.24 -22.90
CA ASP A 11 -40.62 -7.93 -23.34
C ASP A 11 -39.81 -9.20 -23.65
N LEU A 12 -40.28 -10.39 -23.25
CA LEU A 12 -39.59 -11.66 -23.51
C LEU A 12 -39.49 -11.97 -25.02
N ILE A 13 -40.48 -11.57 -25.81
CA ILE A 13 -40.45 -11.69 -27.28
C ILE A 13 -39.35 -10.78 -27.86
N LEU A 14 -39.22 -9.57 -27.33
CA LEU A 14 -38.20 -8.62 -27.76
C LEU A 14 -36.79 -9.10 -27.40
N LEU A 15 -36.61 -9.64 -26.18
CA LEU A 15 -35.35 -10.25 -25.76
C LEU A 15 -34.98 -11.43 -26.67
N TYR A 16 -35.93 -12.31 -26.97
CA TYR A 16 -35.70 -13.42 -27.91
C TYR A 16 -35.22 -12.91 -29.28
N GLN A 17 -35.84 -11.86 -29.82
CA GLN A 17 -35.41 -11.26 -31.10
C GLN A 17 -33.99 -10.70 -31.02
N TRP A 18 -33.64 -10.02 -29.93
CA TRP A 18 -32.29 -9.49 -29.72
C TRP A 18 -31.24 -10.59 -29.58
N PHE A 19 -31.55 -11.71 -28.93
CA PHE A 19 -30.63 -12.84 -28.81
C PHE A 19 -30.29 -13.52 -30.15
N GLN A 20 -31.09 -13.28 -31.20
CA GLN A 20 -30.78 -13.72 -32.56
C GLN A 20 -29.88 -12.74 -33.33
N GLU A 21 -29.69 -11.51 -32.84
CA GLU A 21 -28.80 -10.54 -33.50
C GLU A 21 -27.35 -11.05 -33.41
N PRO A 22 -26.59 -11.12 -34.52
CA PRO A 22 -25.31 -11.82 -34.55
C PRO A 22 -24.29 -11.37 -33.49
N SER A 23 -24.16 -10.05 -33.24
CA SER A 23 -23.20 -9.57 -32.24
C SER A 23 -23.66 -9.86 -30.80
N ILE A 24 -24.96 -9.72 -30.50
CA ILE A 24 -25.50 -10.13 -29.19
C ILE A 24 -25.35 -11.64 -29.02
N ASN A 25 -25.65 -12.42 -30.05
CA ASN A 25 -25.53 -13.87 -29.98
C ASN A 25 -24.09 -14.29 -29.67
N GLN A 26 -23.13 -13.72 -30.39
CA GLN A 26 -21.71 -13.97 -30.20
C GLN A 26 -21.27 -13.64 -28.77
N TRP A 27 -21.49 -12.40 -28.31
CA TRP A 27 -20.85 -11.89 -27.10
C TRP A 27 -21.67 -12.07 -25.81
N TYR A 28 -22.99 -12.01 -25.89
CA TYR A 28 -23.88 -12.09 -24.73
C TYR A 28 -24.56 -13.46 -24.63
N ALA A 29 -25.05 -13.99 -25.76
CA ALA A 29 -25.72 -15.29 -25.80
C ALA A 29 -24.75 -16.48 -25.96
N ARG A 30 -23.44 -16.20 -26.02
CA ARG A 30 -22.32 -17.17 -26.04
C ARG A 30 -22.34 -18.12 -27.24
N GLY A 31 -22.79 -17.65 -28.40
CA GLY A 31 -22.90 -18.44 -29.62
C GLY A 31 -23.92 -19.58 -29.54
N LYS A 32 -24.76 -19.61 -28.50
CA LYS A 32 -25.77 -20.67 -28.29
C LYS A 32 -27.07 -20.32 -29.02
N TYR A 33 -27.80 -21.34 -29.42
CA TYR A 33 -29.18 -21.18 -29.87
C TYR A 33 -30.10 -21.00 -28.64
N TRP A 34 -30.93 -19.97 -28.69
CA TRP A 34 -31.93 -19.67 -27.66
C TRP A 34 -33.32 -19.73 -28.28
N SER A 35 -34.16 -20.68 -27.84
CA SER A 35 -35.59 -20.69 -28.16
C SER A 35 -36.35 -19.65 -27.32
N LEU A 36 -37.57 -19.30 -27.71
CA LEU A 36 -38.42 -18.41 -26.91
C LEU A 36 -38.73 -19.03 -25.54
N GLU A 37 -38.90 -20.35 -25.49
CA GLU A 37 -39.09 -21.13 -24.27
C GLU A 37 -37.86 -21.02 -23.35
N ALA A 38 -36.64 -21.15 -23.88
CA ALA A 38 -35.42 -20.98 -23.08
C ALA A 38 -35.26 -19.56 -22.54
N ILE A 39 -35.68 -18.54 -23.30
CA ILE A 39 -35.74 -17.15 -22.82
C ILE A 39 -36.77 -17.00 -21.70
N ARG A 40 -37.95 -17.61 -21.83
CA ARG A 40 -38.97 -17.62 -20.77
C ARG A 40 -38.45 -18.28 -19.50
N GLU A 41 -37.90 -19.49 -19.59
CA GLU A 41 -37.34 -20.22 -18.45
C GLU A 41 -36.27 -19.41 -17.70
N LYS A 42 -35.43 -18.67 -18.42
CA LYS A 42 -34.38 -17.83 -17.83
C LYS A 42 -34.88 -16.54 -17.19
N TYR A 43 -35.85 -15.84 -17.81
CA TYR A 43 -36.21 -14.47 -17.42
C TYR A 43 -37.54 -14.35 -16.66
N GLU A 44 -38.45 -15.31 -16.80
CA GLU A 44 -39.72 -15.32 -16.07
C GLU A 44 -39.55 -15.40 -14.54
N PRO A 45 -38.63 -16.21 -13.98
CA PRO A 45 -38.35 -16.19 -12.54
C PRO A 45 -37.94 -14.80 -12.03
N ARG A 46 -37.20 -14.03 -12.84
CA ARG A 46 -36.75 -12.67 -12.51
C ARG A 46 -37.90 -11.66 -12.54
N ILE A 47 -38.81 -11.78 -13.51
CA ILE A 47 -40.04 -10.95 -13.59
C ILE A 47 -40.93 -11.20 -12.38
N LEU A 48 -41.05 -12.46 -11.95
CA LEU A 48 -41.85 -12.87 -10.80
C LEU A 48 -41.18 -12.60 -9.44
N GLY A 49 -39.95 -12.08 -9.43
CA GLY A 49 -39.19 -11.81 -8.21
C GLY A 49 -38.69 -13.06 -7.48
N LYS A 50 -38.63 -14.22 -8.16
CA LYS A 50 -38.09 -15.47 -7.62
C LYS A 50 -36.56 -15.52 -7.66
N GLU A 51 -35.96 -14.78 -8.58
CA GLU A 51 -34.52 -14.57 -8.68
C GLU A 51 -34.20 -13.09 -8.43
N ASN A 52 -33.21 -12.82 -7.57
CA ASN A 52 -32.76 -11.45 -7.27
C ASN A 52 -31.78 -10.94 -8.33
N VAL A 53 -32.24 -10.87 -9.59
CA VAL A 53 -31.48 -10.34 -10.73
C VAL A 53 -32.29 -9.26 -11.43
N PRO A 54 -32.31 -8.02 -10.89
CA PRO A 54 -33.01 -6.90 -11.50
C PRO A 54 -32.59 -6.70 -12.95
N SER A 55 -33.57 -6.76 -13.84
CA SER A 55 -33.38 -6.79 -15.29
C SER A 55 -34.22 -5.70 -15.96
N PHE A 56 -33.63 -4.95 -16.88
CA PHE A 56 -34.23 -3.73 -17.44
C PHE A 56 -34.09 -3.69 -18.96
N ILE A 57 -35.13 -3.17 -19.61
CA ILE A 57 -35.04 -2.68 -20.99
C ILE A 57 -34.57 -1.23 -20.94
N ILE A 58 -33.54 -0.93 -21.74
CA ILE A 58 -32.98 0.41 -21.92
C ILE A 58 -33.78 1.12 -23.02
N TYR A 59 -34.34 2.28 -22.69
CA TYR A 59 -35.05 3.13 -23.64
C TYR A 59 -34.30 4.42 -23.92
N LYS A 60 -34.30 4.84 -25.19
CA LYS A 60 -33.95 6.20 -25.62
C LYS A 60 -35.07 6.74 -26.49
N ASP A 61 -35.66 7.86 -26.09
CA ASP A 61 -36.79 8.50 -26.78
C ASP A 61 -37.99 7.54 -26.95
N GLU A 62 -38.33 6.81 -25.88
CA GLU A 62 -39.36 5.74 -25.84
C GLU A 62 -39.12 4.53 -26.77
N ILE A 63 -37.98 4.46 -27.46
CA ILE A 63 -37.58 3.32 -28.28
C ILE A 63 -36.71 2.37 -27.42
N PRO A 64 -37.03 1.06 -27.34
CA PRO A 64 -36.17 0.10 -26.67
C PRO A 64 -34.91 -0.15 -27.51
N ILE A 65 -33.73 0.01 -26.91
CA ILE A 65 -32.44 -0.03 -27.63
C ILE A 65 -31.47 -1.09 -27.10
N GLY A 66 -31.78 -1.71 -25.97
CA GLY A 66 -30.90 -2.69 -25.35
C GLY A 66 -31.42 -3.18 -24.01
N PHE A 67 -30.58 -3.96 -23.35
CA PHE A 67 -30.87 -4.63 -22.09
C PHE A 67 -29.72 -4.40 -21.10
N ILE A 68 -30.06 -4.30 -19.82
CA ILE A 68 -29.09 -4.25 -18.72
C ILE A 68 -29.66 -4.97 -17.50
N GLN A 69 -28.81 -5.69 -16.79
CA GLN A 69 -29.15 -6.35 -15.53
C GLN A 69 -28.01 -6.19 -14.54
N TYR A 70 -28.32 -6.43 -13.27
CA TYR A 70 -27.30 -6.62 -12.25
C TYR A 70 -27.68 -7.73 -11.27
N TYR A 71 -26.69 -8.26 -10.55
CA TYR A 71 -26.85 -9.31 -9.56
C TYR A 71 -25.81 -9.16 -8.44
N GLN A 72 -26.16 -9.52 -7.21
CA GLN A 72 -25.21 -9.48 -6.10
C GLN A 72 -24.29 -10.70 -6.14
N LEU A 73 -23.00 -10.49 -5.87
CA LEU A 73 -22.01 -11.58 -5.92
C LEU A 73 -22.16 -12.58 -4.77
N GLU A 74 -22.96 -12.27 -3.74
CA GLU A 74 -23.38 -13.22 -2.71
C GLU A 74 -24.25 -14.38 -3.24
N HIS A 75 -24.89 -14.19 -4.41
CA HIS A 75 -25.84 -15.16 -4.95
C HIS A 75 -25.44 -15.74 -6.31
N ALA A 76 -24.57 -15.07 -7.07
CA ALA A 76 -24.12 -15.51 -8.38
C ALA A 76 -22.75 -14.92 -8.71
N PHE A 77 -21.92 -15.65 -9.48
CA PHE A 77 -20.60 -15.19 -9.90
C PHE A 77 -20.58 -14.85 -11.40
N PRO A 78 -19.78 -13.85 -11.81
CA PRO A 78 -19.41 -13.69 -13.22
C PRO A 78 -18.61 -14.90 -13.71
N GLU A 79 -18.53 -15.10 -15.02
CA GLU A 79 -17.87 -16.24 -15.67
C GLU A 79 -16.38 -16.32 -15.33
N GLY A 80 -15.71 -15.17 -15.19
CA GLY A 80 -14.31 -15.10 -14.79
C GLY A 80 -14.03 -15.49 -13.33
N ILE A 81 -15.04 -15.85 -12.52
CA ILE A 81 -14.92 -16.17 -11.10
C ILE A 81 -15.56 -17.53 -10.80
N HIS A 82 -14.78 -18.50 -10.32
CA HIS A 82 -15.22 -19.88 -10.16
C HIS A 82 -15.82 -20.18 -8.77
N GLY A 83 -15.62 -19.33 -7.77
CA GLY A 83 -16.17 -19.58 -6.45
C GLY A 83 -15.74 -18.61 -5.36
N GLN A 84 -16.15 -18.92 -4.12
CA GLN A 84 -16.03 -18.06 -2.94
C GLN A 84 -14.58 -17.77 -2.49
N HIS A 85 -13.59 -18.46 -3.05
CA HIS A 85 -12.18 -18.30 -2.69
C HIS A 85 -11.41 -17.34 -3.62
N ASN A 86 -12.09 -16.71 -4.58
CA ASN A 86 -11.49 -15.74 -5.48
C ASN A 86 -10.87 -14.56 -4.71
N LEU A 87 -9.76 -14.03 -5.25
CA LEU A 87 -9.02 -12.91 -4.65
C LEU A 87 -9.87 -11.65 -4.42
N LEU A 88 -10.87 -11.41 -5.27
CA LEU A 88 -11.80 -10.28 -5.13
C LEU A 88 -12.52 -10.28 -3.77
N PHE A 89 -12.88 -11.46 -3.25
CA PHE A 89 -13.63 -11.60 -2.01
C PHE A 89 -12.80 -11.41 -0.74
N LYS A 90 -11.48 -11.26 -0.88
CA LYS A 90 -10.60 -10.85 0.21
C LYS A 90 -10.62 -9.34 0.43
N GLN A 91 -10.91 -8.58 -0.63
CA GLN A 91 -10.96 -7.11 -0.60
C GLN A 91 -12.36 -6.59 -0.34
N TYR A 92 -13.37 -7.28 -0.87
CA TYR A 92 -14.75 -6.86 -0.80
C TYR A 92 -15.62 -7.97 -0.22
N LYS A 93 -16.56 -7.60 0.65
CA LYS A 93 -17.63 -8.51 1.06
C LYS A 93 -18.53 -8.79 -0.14
N GLN A 94 -18.90 -10.06 -0.34
CA GLN A 94 -19.74 -10.46 -1.47
C GLN A 94 -21.07 -9.72 -1.53
N ALA A 95 -21.68 -9.41 -0.38
CA ALA A 95 -22.93 -8.66 -0.29
C ALA A 95 -22.81 -7.20 -0.79
N ASP A 96 -21.60 -6.64 -0.73
CA ASP A 96 -21.28 -5.27 -1.13
C ASP A 96 -20.79 -5.19 -2.60
N LEU A 97 -20.78 -6.32 -3.32
CA LEU A 97 -20.37 -6.42 -4.72
C LEU A 97 -21.56 -6.67 -5.62
N VAL A 98 -21.53 -6.03 -6.80
CA VAL A 98 -22.55 -6.22 -7.82
C VAL A 98 -21.94 -6.51 -9.19
N GLY A 99 -22.41 -7.57 -9.84
CA GLY A 99 -22.11 -7.91 -11.23
C GLY A 99 -23.11 -7.21 -12.14
N MET A 100 -22.65 -6.73 -13.30
CA MET A 100 -23.49 -6.02 -14.26
C MET A 100 -23.29 -6.54 -15.69
N ASP A 101 -24.37 -6.93 -16.35
CA ASP A 101 -24.35 -7.33 -17.76
C ASP A 101 -25.23 -6.42 -18.59
N LEU A 102 -24.77 -6.07 -19.80
CA LEU A 102 -25.55 -5.26 -20.73
C LEU A 102 -25.25 -5.59 -22.19
N PHE A 103 -26.21 -5.24 -23.06
CA PHE A 103 -25.98 -5.13 -24.49
C PHE A 103 -26.81 -4.01 -25.11
N ILE A 104 -26.30 -3.42 -26.19
CA ILE A 104 -27.04 -2.50 -27.06
C ILE A 104 -27.43 -3.28 -28.32
N ALA A 105 -28.73 -3.45 -28.52
CA ALA A 105 -29.26 -4.33 -29.54
C ALA A 105 -29.24 -3.74 -30.94
N GLU A 106 -29.48 -2.44 -31.07
CA GLU A 106 -29.45 -1.80 -32.37
C GLU A 106 -28.00 -1.57 -32.82
N GLY A 107 -27.56 -2.34 -33.83
CA GLY A 107 -26.19 -2.27 -34.34
C GLY A 107 -25.73 -0.88 -34.75
N LYS A 108 -26.63 -0.06 -35.32
CA LYS A 108 -26.33 1.33 -35.70
C LYS A 108 -25.96 2.22 -34.52
N ARG A 109 -26.44 1.91 -33.30
CA ARG A 109 -26.18 2.70 -32.08
C ARG A 109 -24.91 2.27 -31.34
N ARG A 110 -24.31 1.14 -31.71
CA ARG A 110 -23.00 0.72 -31.20
C ARG A 110 -21.91 1.64 -31.78
N GLY A 111 -20.88 1.94 -30.98
CA GLY A 111 -19.79 2.87 -31.38
C GLY A 111 -20.11 4.37 -31.27
N GLN A 112 -21.34 4.77 -30.92
CA GLN A 112 -21.75 6.18 -30.77
C GLN A 112 -21.58 6.75 -29.35
N GLY A 113 -20.85 6.06 -28.47
CA GLY A 113 -20.67 6.44 -27.07
C GLY A 113 -21.90 6.23 -26.16
N PHE A 114 -22.94 5.54 -26.63
CA PHE A 114 -24.13 5.24 -25.82
C PHE A 114 -23.82 4.31 -24.65
N GLY A 115 -22.93 3.32 -24.84
CA GLY A 115 -22.56 2.39 -23.77
C GLY A 115 -22.04 3.10 -22.52
N ILE A 116 -21.12 4.06 -22.70
CA ILE A 116 -20.54 4.86 -21.60
C ILE A 116 -21.64 5.61 -20.85
N LYS A 117 -22.54 6.29 -21.59
CA LYS A 117 -23.62 7.07 -20.98
C LYS A 117 -24.65 6.19 -20.27
N ILE A 118 -24.96 5.01 -20.83
CA ILE A 118 -25.87 4.03 -20.24
C ILE A 118 -25.28 3.48 -18.95
N ILE A 119 -24.02 3.05 -18.97
CA ILE A 119 -23.31 2.47 -17.82
C ILE A 119 -23.27 3.48 -16.67
N ASN A 120 -22.78 4.69 -16.92
CA ASN A 120 -22.64 5.68 -15.87
C ASN A 120 -23.99 6.10 -15.29
N GLN A 121 -25.00 6.35 -16.14
CA GLN A 121 -26.34 6.69 -15.65
C GLN A 121 -26.97 5.53 -14.85
N PHE A 122 -26.78 4.28 -15.29
CA PHE A 122 -27.32 3.11 -14.58
C PHE A 122 -26.66 2.91 -13.21
N ILE A 123 -25.34 3.14 -13.12
CA ILE A 123 -24.61 3.08 -11.86
C ILE A 123 -25.13 4.14 -10.89
N GLU A 124 -25.31 5.38 -11.34
CA GLU A 124 -25.85 6.48 -10.55
C GLU A 124 -27.30 6.20 -10.08
N ASP A 125 -28.13 5.64 -10.95
CA ASP A 125 -29.55 5.40 -10.67
C ASP A 125 -29.76 4.19 -9.72
N PHE A 126 -28.89 3.17 -9.76
CA PHE A 126 -29.18 1.87 -9.12
C PHE A 126 -28.05 1.27 -8.26
N LEU A 127 -26.77 1.61 -8.49
CA LEU A 127 -25.65 0.83 -7.97
C LEU A 127 -24.75 1.59 -6.98
N THR A 128 -25.11 2.81 -6.58
CA THR A 128 -24.29 3.65 -5.68
C THR A 128 -24.14 3.10 -4.26
N THR A 129 -24.97 2.15 -3.85
CA THR A 129 -24.91 1.52 -2.52
C THR A 129 -23.86 0.41 -2.42
N PHE A 130 -23.30 -0.05 -3.55
CA PHE A 130 -22.31 -1.11 -3.61
C PHE A 130 -20.89 -0.56 -3.53
N SER A 131 -19.98 -1.32 -2.93
CA SER A 131 -18.58 -0.94 -2.77
C SER A 131 -17.76 -1.14 -4.05
N ALA A 132 -18.22 -2.00 -4.97
CA ALA A 132 -17.66 -2.09 -6.30
C ALA A 132 -18.63 -2.76 -7.29
N ILE A 133 -18.47 -2.40 -8.56
CA ILE A 133 -19.20 -2.98 -9.68
C ILE A 133 -18.23 -3.82 -10.50
N VAL A 134 -18.64 -5.04 -10.85
CA VAL A 134 -17.84 -6.04 -11.55
C VAL A 134 -18.47 -6.31 -12.91
N VAL A 135 -17.63 -6.37 -13.94
CA VAL A 135 -18.01 -6.81 -15.29
C VAL A 135 -16.97 -7.78 -15.81
N ASP A 136 -17.38 -8.77 -16.60
CA ASP A 136 -16.54 -9.86 -17.07
C ASP A 136 -16.59 -10.04 -18.60
N PRO A 137 -16.17 -9.03 -19.39
CA PRO A 137 -16.17 -9.17 -20.83
C PRO A 137 -15.26 -10.32 -21.26
N ASP A 138 -15.69 -11.03 -22.30
CA ASP A 138 -14.81 -11.92 -23.08
C ASP A 138 -13.56 -11.14 -23.53
N MET A 139 -12.39 -11.75 -23.36
CA MET A 139 -11.07 -11.20 -23.67
C MET A 139 -10.93 -10.70 -25.11
N LEU A 140 -11.71 -11.28 -26.04
CA LEU A 140 -11.71 -10.90 -27.45
C LEU A 140 -12.70 -9.75 -27.76
N ASN A 141 -13.57 -9.37 -26.83
CA ASN A 141 -14.54 -8.29 -27.01
C ASN A 141 -13.94 -6.91 -26.75
N SER A 142 -12.99 -6.51 -27.59
CA SER A 142 -12.27 -5.22 -27.50
C SER A 142 -13.21 -4.00 -27.42
N ASN A 143 -14.39 -4.06 -28.03
CA ASN A 143 -15.38 -2.98 -27.98
C ASN A 143 -16.00 -2.82 -26.58
N ALA A 144 -16.37 -3.93 -25.93
CA ALA A 144 -16.90 -3.91 -24.57
C ALA A 144 -15.82 -3.47 -23.58
N ILE A 145 -14.63 -4.05 -23.68
CA ILE A 145 -13.47 -3.71 -22.82
C ILE A 145 -13.19 -2.19 -22.88
N ARG A 146 -13.06 -1.64 -24.10
CA ARG A 146 -12.84 -0.19 -24.27
C ARG A 146 -14.00 0.66 -23.76
N CYS A 147 -15.24 0.16 -23.84
CA CYS A 147 -16.40 0.84 -23.29
C CYS A 147 -16.36 0.89 -21.76
N TYR A 148 -15.98 -0.22 -21.11
CA TYR A 148 -15.82 -0.31 -19.67
C TYR A 148 -14.66 0.54 -19.17
N GLU A 149 -13.49 0.49 -19.81
CA GLU A 149 -12.34 1.37 -19.51
C GLU A 149 -12.74 2.86 -19.54
N LYS A 150 -13.43 3.28 -20.62
CA LYS A 150 -13.94 4.65 -20.72
C LYS A 150 -15.05 5.00 -19.73
N SER A 151 -15.65 4.00 -19.09
CA SER A 151 -16.64 4.17 -18.03
C SER A 151 -16.00 4.13 -16.64
N GLY A 152 -14.67 4.01 -16.54
CA GLY A 152 -13.92 4.01 -15.28
C GLY A 152 -13.71 2.63 -14.65
N PHE A 153 -13.91 1.54 -15.41
CA PHE A 153 -13.53 0.20 -14.96
C PHE A 153 -12.05 -0.06 -15.25
N ILE A 154 -11.38 -0.71 -14.33
CA ILE A 154 -9.96 -1.08 -14.41
C ILE A 154 -9.87 -2.60 -14.60
N ARG A 155 -8.93 -3.06 -15.42
CA ARG A 155 -8.67 -4.49 -15.61
C ARG A 155 -7.94 -5.04 -14.38
N THR A 156 -8.37 -6.19 -13.88
CA THR A 156 -7.77 -6.77 -12.68
C THR A 156 -7.16 -8.15 -12.92
N LEU A 157 -6.44 -8.64 -11.90
CA LEU A 157 -5.91 -10.00 -11.85
C LEU A 157 -6.89 -10.99 -11.21
N PHE A 158 -8.16 -10.62 -11.02
CA PHE A 158 -9.15 -11.46 -10.34
C PHE A 158 -9.77 -12.55 -11.23
N SER A 159 -9.49 -12.54 -12.53
CA SER A 159 -10.02 -13.57 -13.44
C SER A 159 -9.31 -14.91 -13.21
N GLU A 160 -10.12 -15.97 -13.05
CA GLU A 160 -9.69 -17.36 -12.95
C GLU A 160 -9.89 -18.12 -14.28
N ASP A 161 -10.48 -17.47 -15.29
CA ASP A 161 -10.66 -18.01 -16.64
C ASP A 161 -9.90 -17.13 -17.67
N PRO A 162 -8.98 -17.70 -18.47
CA PRO A 162 -8.21 -16.93 -19.46
C PRO A 162 -9.06 -16.38 -20.62
N ASN A 163 -10.31 -16.80 -20.78
CA ASN A 163 -11.22 -16.30 -21.81
C ASN A 163 -11.97 -15.03 -21.39
N TYR A 164 -11.99 -14.72 -20.10
CA TYR A 164 -12.71 -13.56 -19.56
C TYR A 164 -11.74 -12.63 -18.83
N LEU A 165 -11.98 -11.33 -18.94
CA LEU A 165 -11.45 -10.39 -17.97
C LEU A 165 -12.36 -10.36 -16.76
N VAL A 166 -11.80 -9.95 -15.62
CA VAL A 166 -12.58 -9.35 -14.55
C VAL A 166 -12.17 -7.89 -14.50
N MET A 167 -13.13 -6.99 -14.68
CA MET A 167 -12.90 -5.56 -14.58
C MET A 167 -13.75 -4.98 -13.46
N VAL A 168 -13.16 -4.08 -12.68
CA VAL A 168 -13.78 -3.53 -11.48
C VAL A 168 -13.83 -2.01 -11.58
N LYS A 169 -14.99 -1.44 -11.23
CA LYS A 169 -15.14 -0.02 -10.93
C LYS A 169 -15.42 0.13 -9.45
N GLN A 170 -14.47 0.73 -8.73
CA GLN A 170 -14.61 0.95 -7.30
C GLN A 170 -15.73 1.96 -7.02
N GLY A 171 -16.57 1.63 -6.04
CA GLY A 171 -17.51 2.51 -5.41
C GLY A 171 -17.05 2.84 -3.99
N ILE A 172 -17.72 3.79 -3.35
CA ILE A 172 -17.56 4.03 -1.92
C ILE A 172 -18.93 3.99 -1.29
N ASN A 173 -19.03 3.29 -0.17
CA ASN A 173 -20.27 3.19 0.59
C ASN A 173 -20.78 4.61 0.94
N PRO A 174 -22.03 4.97 0.61
CA PRO A 174 -22.59 6.28 0.92
C PRO A 174 -22.54 6.66 2.41
N GLU A 175 -22.57 5.67 3.31
CA GLU A 175 -22.43 5.88 4.75
C GLU A 175 -21.04 6.40 5.12
N VAL A 176 -20.00 5.92 4.43
CA VAL A 176 -18.63 6.42 4.60
C VAL A 176 -18.59 7.89 4.20
N LEU A 177 -19.13 8.25 3.03
CA LEU A 177 -19.17 9.65 2.59
C LEU A 177 -19.98 10.56 3.53
N ARG A 178 -21.08 10.04 4.08
CA ARG A 178 -21.89 10.74 5.08
C ARG A 178 -21.07 11.00 6.35
N GLU A 179 -20.33 10.02 6.84
CA GLU A 179 -19.46 10.19 8.01
C GLU A 179 -18.29 11.14 7.73
N VAL A 180 -17.65 11.05 6.55
CA VAL A 180 -16.63 12.01 6.11
C VAL A 180 -17.16 13.45 6.16
N LYS A 181 -18.33 13.69 5.55
CA LYS A 181 -18.97 15.00 5.57
C LYS A 181 -19.21 15.49 7.00
N ASN A 182 -19.74 14.64 7.88
CA ASN A 182 -19.97 14.99 9.29
C ASN A 182 -18.68 15.35 10.04
N LEU A 183 -17.62 14.57 9.85
CA LEU A 183 -16.30 14.79 10.48
C LEU A 183 -15.68 16.12 10.02
N LEU A 184 -15.66 16.38 8.71
CA LEU A 184 -15.10 17.62 8.16
C LEU A 184 -15.92 18.84 8.58
N GLN A 185 -17.25 18.75 8.60
CA GLN A 185 -18.11 19.84 9.07
C GLN A 185 -17.86 20.16 10.55
N ALA A 186 -17.66 19.15 11.39
CA ALA A 186 -17.32 19.34 12.79
C ALA A 186 -15.92 19.97 12.95
N SER A 187 -14.94 19.48 12.18
CA SER A 187 -13.54 19.96 12.21
C SER A 187 -13.40 21.42 11.77
N PHE A 188 -14.10 21.82 10.70
CA PHE A 188 -14.05 23.18 10.16
C PHE A 188 -15.16 24.12 10.67
N ALA A 189 -16.06 23.62 11.52
CA ALA A 189 -17.20 24.36 12.06
C ALA A 189 -18.03 25.10 10.99
N THR A 190 -18.20 24.49 9.81
CA THR A 190 -18.99 25.03 8.70
C THR A 190 -19.67 23.90 7.95
N GLU A 191 -20.78 24.21 7.27
CA GLU A 191 -21.34 23.30 6.27
C GLU A 191 -20.36 23.15 5.10
N LEU A 192 -20.20 21.90 4.62
CA LEU A 192 -19.34 21.51 3.52
C LEU A 192 -20.04 20.41 2.72
N ASN A 193 -19.91 20.46 1.41
CA ASN A 193 -20.30 19.38 0.51
C ASN A 193 -19.08 18.80 -0.20
N ILE A 194 -19.22 17.54 -0.58
CA ILE A 194 -18.26 16.85 -1.43
C ILE A 194 -18.62 17.19 -2.87
N ASP A 195 -17.70 17.82 -3.59
CA ASP A 195 -17.86 18.18 -5.00
C ASP A 195 -17.56 16.98 -5.91
N SER A 196 -16.44 16.30 -5.66
CA SER A 196 -16.03 15.12 -6.42
C SER A 196 -15.11 14.20 -5.62
N ILE A 197 -14.97 12.95 -6.10
CA ILE A 197 -14.15 11.90 -5.51
C ILE A 197 -13.30 11.27 -6.60
N HIS A 198 -12.02 11.06 -6.31
CA HIS A 198 -11.06 10.41 -7.20
C HIS A 198 -10.28 9.34 -6.45
N PHE A 199 -10.33 8.09 -6.92
CA PHE A 199 -9.47 7.03 -6.41
C PHE A 199 -8.01 7.29 -6.84
N LEU A 200 -7.08 7.15 -5.89
CA LEU A 200 -5.65 7.39 -6.11
C LEU A 200 -4.85 6.09 -6.24
N ASN A 201 -5.46 4.94 -6.01
CA ASN A 201 -4.81 3.65 -6.08
C ASN A 201 -5.67 2.61 -6.81
N GLU A 202 -4.98 1.59 -7.32
CA GLU A 202 -5.60 0.52 -8.11
C GLU A 202 -6.51 -0.37 -7.25
N PRO A 203 -7.55 -1.01 -7.83
CA PRO A 203 -8.48 -1.87 -7.09
C PRO A 203 -7.83 -3.05 -6.38
N GLU A 204 -6.67 -3.51 -6.84
CA GLU A 204 -5.95 -4.64 -6.25
C GLU A 204 -5.24 -4.28 -4.94
N ARG A 205 -5.06 -2.98 -4.65
CA ARG A 205 -4.42 -2.53 -3.42
C ARG A 205 -5.38 -2.71 -2.25
N ARG A 206 -4.84 -3.16 -1.11
CA ARG A 206 -5.64 -3.42 0.11
C ARG A 206 -6.34 -2.16 0.61
N ASN A 207 -5.62 -1.06 0.73
CA ASN A 207 -6.18 0.20 1.23
C ASN A 207 -7.04 0.83 0.13
N ILE A 208 -8.05 1.62 0.48
CA ILE A 208 -8.73 2.52 -0.46
C ILE A 208 -8.22 3.92 -0.19
N VAL A 209 -7.65 4.58 -1.20
CA VAL A 209 -7.14 5.95 -1.08
C VAL A 209 -7.91 6.85 -2.04
N LEU A 210 -8.58 7.86 -1.49
CA LEU A 210 -9.41 8.80 -2.23
C LEU A 210 -8.94 10.22 -2.04
N ARG A 211 -8.92 10.99 -3.12
CA ARG A 211 -8.97 12.44 -3.06
C ARG A 211 -10.43 12.88 -3.10
N ILE A 212 -10.85 13.63 -2.09
CA ILE A 212 -12.19 14.19 -1.95
C ILE A 212 -12.09 15.70 -2.11
N ALA A 213 -12.67 16.23 -3.18
CA ALA A 213 -12.76 17.67 -3.43
C ALA A 213 -13.93 18.26 -2.64
N LEU A 214 -13.71 19.40 -2.00
CA LEU A 214 -14.69 20.09 -1.17
C LEU A 214 -15.18 21.37 -1.87
N ASP A 215 -16.47 21.68 -1.71
CA ASP A 215 -17.14 22.84 -2.30
C ASP A 215 -16.84 24.17 -1.57
N SER A 216 -15.61 24.43 -1.14
CA SER A 216 -15.31 25.60 -0.32
C SER A 216 -14.38 26.61 -1.00
N ALA A 217 -14.86 27.86 -1.08
CA ALA A 217 -14.07 29.05 -1.40
C ALA A 217 -13.59 29.81 -0.13
N LYS A 218 -13.83 29.26 1.08
CA LYS A 218 -13.47 29.93 2.34
C LYS A 218 -12.00 29.72 2.69
N ASN A 219 -11.34 30.79 3.13
CA ASN A 219 -9.97 30.73 3.65
C ASN A 219 -9.87 29.77 4.83
N GLY A 220 -8.86 28.89 4.82
CA GLY A 220 -8.55 27.95 5.90
C GLY A 220 -9.12 26.54 5.73
N ILE A 221 -9.97 26.31 4.73
CA ILE A 221 -10.48 24.98 4.40
C ILE A 221 -9.71 24.47 3.18
N PRO A 222 -9.13 23.25 3.24
CA PRO A 222 -8.40 22.72 2.11
C PRO A 222 -9.36 22.44 0.95
N LYS A 223 -8.89 22.63 -0.30
CA LYS A 223 -9.68 22.29 -1.49
C LYS A 223 -9.98 20.80 -1.57
N ASN A 224 -9.04 19.99 -1.10
CA ASN A 224 -9.10 18.56 -1.12
C ASN A 224 -8.69 17.98 0.23
N VAL A 225 -9.23 16.82 0.57
CA VAL A 225 -8.72 15.95 1.62
C VAL A 225 -8.47 14.56 1.06
N ILE A 226 -7.54 13.83 1.67
CA ILE A 226 -7.33 12.41 1.36
C ILE A 226 -8.07 11.57 2.38
N LEU A 227 -8.87 10.63 1.91
CA LEU A 227 -9.36 9.53 2.72
C LEU A 227 -8.47 8.32 2.46
N LYS A 228 -7.91 7.75 3.53
CA LYS A 228 -7.22 6.46 3.49
C LYS A 228 -8.02 5.48 4.36
N GLN A 229 -8.58 4.45 3.72
CA GLN A 229 -9.30 3.38 4.39
C GLN A 229 -8.44 2.12 4.40
N SER A 230 -8.27 1.53 5.58
CA SER A 230 -7.47 0.33 5.78
C SER A 230 -8.35 -0.91 5.75
N LEU A 231 -8.02 -1.85 4.86
CA LEU A 231 -8.69 -3.14 4.73
C LEU A 231 -7.68 -4.29 4.89
N PRO A 232 -8.14 -5.51 5.22
CA PRO A 232 -7.28 -6.69 5.28
C PRO A 232 -6.61 -7.00 3.94
N GLU A 233 -5.41 -7.58 4.00
CA GLU A 233 -4.71 -8.14 2.83
C GLU A 233 -4.72 -9.66 2.83
N GLN A 234 -4.37 -10.26 1.69
CA GLN A 234 -4.35 -11.72 1.53
C GLN A 234 -3.38 -12.44 2.49
N SER A 235 -2.27 -11.79 2.85
CA SER A 235 -1.25 -12.33 3.75
C SER A 235 -1.63 -12.24 5.22
N ASP A 236 -2.68 -11.49 5.58
CA ASP A 236 -3.11 -11.40 6.97
C ASP A 236 -3.67 -12.75 7.43
N GLU A 237 -3.19 -13.23 8.56
CA GLU A 237 -3.73 -14.44 9.22
C GLU A 237 -5.15 -14.18 9.75
N ASP A 238 -5.39 -12.96 10.21
CA ASP A 238 -6.68 -12.50 10.71
C ASP A 238 -6.87 -10.98 10.54
N ASP A 239 -8.06 -10.50 10.91
CA ASP A 239 -8.44 -9.09 10.83
C ASP A 239 -7.76 -8.19 11.90
N GLN A 240 -7.07 -8.78 12.90
CA GLN A 240 -6.41 -8.01 13.97
C GLN A 240 -5.21 -7.24 13.43
N GLU A 241 -4.43 -7.85 12.54
CA GLU A 241 -3.23 -7.22 11.96
C GLU A 241 -3.62 -5.99 11.13
N ALA A 242 -4.66 -6.13 10.29
CA ALA A 242 -5.22 -5.02 9.53
C ALA A 242 -5.74 -3.89 10.43
N TYR A 243 -6.41 -4.24 11.54
CA TYR A 243 -6.90 -3.25 12.49
C TYR A 243 -5.76 -2.59 13.28
N ALA A 244 -4.70 -3.32 13.62
CA ALA A 244 -3.53 -2.78 14.31
C ALA A 244 -2.78 -1.77 13.44
N ARG A 245 -2.61 -2.06 12.14
CA ARG A 245 -2.05 -1.10 11.16
C ARG A 245 -2.89 0.18 11.04
N PHE A 246 -4.21 0.03 10.89
CA PHE A 246 -5.16 1.15 10.91
C PHE A 246 -5.02 2.00 12.17
N ALA A 247 -4.96 1.36 13.34
CA ALA A 247 -4.88 2.04 14.62
C ALA A 247 -3.57 2.82 14.79
N ARG A 248 -2.45 2.26 14.33
CA ARG A 248 -1.13 2.93 14.33
C ARG A 248 -1.10 4.14 13.40
N ASP A 249 -1.64 4.02 12.20
CA ASP A 249 -1.66 5.13 11.23
C ASP A 249 -2.51 6.31 11.74
N TRP A 250 -3.70 6.01 12.27
CA TRP A 250 -4.52 7.02 12.95
C TRP A 250 -3.78 7.60 14.15
N ALA A 251 -3.30 6.77 15.08
CA ALA A 251 -2.67 7.26 16.30
C ALA A 251 -1.46 8.15 16.00
N GLY A 252 -0.63 7.78 15.02
CA GLY A 252 0.53 8.55 14.58
C GLY A 252 0.14 9.93 14.08
N LEU A 253 -0.80 10.01 13.14
CA LEU A 253 -1.21 11.29 12.53
C LEU A 253 -1.96 12.22 13.48
N GLU A 254 -2.84 11.68 14.34
CA GLU A 254 -3.52 12.48 15.36
C GLU A 254 -2.51 13.01 16.39
N PHE A 255 -1.59 12.16 16.86
CA PHE A 255 -0.52 12.54 17.78
C PHE A 255 0.39 13.62 17.19
N LEU A 256 0.83 13.44 15.95
CA LEU A 256 1.75 14.38 15.32
C LEU A 256 1.10 15.73 15.04
N SER A 257 -0.22 15.73 14.78
CA SER A 257 -1.03 16.95 14.63
C SER A 257 -1.34 17.63 15.97
N SER A 258 -1.20 16.94 17.11
CA SER A 258 -1.50 17.49 18.44
C SER A 258 -0.28 18.08 19.16
N ILE A 259 0.94 17.83 18.66
CA ILE A 259 2.18 18.36 19.22
C ILE A 259 2.79 19.46 18.33
N PRO A 260 3.60 20.38 18.87
CA PRO A 260 4.29 21.37 18.07
C PRO A 260 5.25 20.72 17.06
N GLN A 261 5.02 20.97 15.77
CA GLN A 261 5.92 20.55 14.70
C GLN A 261 6.81 21.72 14.27
N PRO A 262 8.15 21.60 14.28
CA PRO A 262 9.05 22.67 13.87
C PRO A 262 9.07 22.89 12.35
N ALA A 263 8.60 21.91 11.59
CA ALA A 263 8.44 21.93 10.14
C ALA A 263 7.20 21.13 9.77
N HIS A 264 6.61 21.45 8.63
CA HIS A 264 5.52 20.65 8.08
C HIS A 264 6.14 19.44 7.40
N ASN A 265 6.31 18.32 8.13
CA ASN A 265 6.98 17.11 7.63
C ASN A 265 6.05 15.89 7.61
N VAL A 266 4.79 16.06 8.00
CA VAL A 266 3.78 15.01 8.06
C VAL A 266 2.43 15.62 7.69
N PRO A 267 1.54 14.90 7.00
CA PRO A 267 0.22 15.40 6.67
C PRO A 267 -0.58 15.80 7.91
N LYS A 268 -1.37 16.88 7.83
CA LYS A 268 -2.35 17.18 8.87
C LYS A 268 -3.42 16.10 8.95
N PHE A 269 -3.86 15.83 10.18
CA PHE A 269 -5.01 14.98 10.48
C PHE A 269 -6.30 15.80 10.58
N TYR A 270 -7.36 15.36 9.89
CA TYR A 270 -8.67 16.02 9.91
C TYR A 270 -9.77 15.22 10.62
N GLY A 271 -9.56 13.91 10.85
CA GLY A 271 -10.53 13.04 11.52
C GLY A 271 -10.39 11.58 11.09
N ALA A 272 -11.14 10.69 11.74
CA ALA A 272 -11.13 9.26 11.44
C ALA A 272 -12.44 8.59 11.86
N SER A 273 -12.71 7.42 11.27
CA SER A 273 -13.81 6.53 11.67
C SER A 273 -13.26 5.17 12.09
N LYS A 274 -13.54 4.78 13.34
CA LYS A 274 -13.27 3.42 13.82
C LYS A 274 -14.19 2.40 13.15
N GLN A 275 -15.45 2.76 12.91
CA GLN A 275 -16.47 1.87 12.35
C GLN A 275 -16.13 1.50 10.90
N HIS A 276 -15.69 2.48 10.11
CA HIS A 276 -15.36 2.30 8.70
C HIS A 276 -13.86 2.20 8.41
N ARG A 277 -13.01 2.26 9.43
CA ARG A 277 -11.54 2.11 9.35
C ARG A 277 -10.88 3.06 8.36
N PHE A 278 -11.26 4.32 8.39
CA PHE A 278 -10.62 5.34 7.58
C PHE A 278 -10.07 6.48 8.40
N ILE A 279 -9.07 7.15 7.84
CA ILE A 279 -8.52 8.43 8.30
C ILE A 279 -8.69 9.48 7.21
N LEU A 280 -8.83 10.73 7.61
CA LEU A 280 -8.87 11.92 6.75
C LEU A 280 -7.62 12.74 7.00
N ILE A 281 -6.84 12.95 5.95
CA ILE A 281 -5.54 13.60 6.00
C ILE A 281 -5.41 14.68 4.92
N GLU A 282 -4.38 15.49 5.06
CA GLU A 282 -4.03 16.52 4.08
C GLU A 282 -3.71 15.94 2.69
N ASP A 283 -4.26 16.58 1.67
CA ASP A 283 -3.85 16.36 0.29
C ASP A 283 -2.59 17.16 0.00
N LEU A 284 -1.47 16.44 -0.15
CA LEU A 284 -0.16 17.01 -0.40
C LEU A 284 0.03 17.46 -1.86
N GLY A 285 -0.90 17.16 -2.77
CA GLY A 285 -0.84 17.61 -4.17
C GLY A 285 -1.11 16.52 -5.20
N GLN A 286 -1.29 16.91 -6.48
CA GLN A 286 -1.89 16.03 -7.48
C GLN A 286 -1.02 14.85 -7.95
N GLN A 287 0.30 15.05 -8.12
CA GLN A 287 1.21 13.99 -8.52
C GLN A 287 2.02 13.54 -7.31
N HIS A 288 1.94 12.25 -6.97
CA HIS A 288 2.85 11.66 -5.99
C HIS A 288 4.24 11.54 -6.63
N VAL A 289 5.15 12.40 -6.18
CA VAL A 289 6.58 12.26 -6.41
C VAL A 289 7.17 11.78 -5.09
N SER A 290 7.91 10.69 -5.12
CA SER A 290 8.50 10.08 -3.94
C SER A 290 10.01 10.24 -3.93
N LEU A 291 10.66 9.84 -2.83
CA LEU A 291 12.13 9.77 -2.81
C LEU A 291 12.68 8.74 -3.81
N VAL A 292 11.88 7.74 -4.24
CA VAL A 292 12.25 6.78 -5.30
C VAL A 292 12.56 7.50 -6.62
N ASP A 293 11.82 8.54 -6.95
CA ASP A 293 11.97 9.31 -8.19
C ASP A 293 13.35 9.95 -8.30
N SER A 294 13.86 10.47 -7.18
CA SER A 294 15.19 11.10 -7.12
C SER A 294 16.33 10.07 -7.12
N LEU A 295 16.08 8.84 -6.64
CA LEU A 295 17.10 7.78 -6.54
C LEU A 295 17.24 6.96 -7.82
N THR A 296 16.19 6.88 -8.64
CA THR A 296 16.13 5.95 -9.77
C THR A 296 16.39 6.58 -11.14
N VAL A 297 16.80 7.84 -11.18
CA VAL A 297 17.24 8.57 -12.39
C VAL A 297 18.71 9.00 -12.23
N PRO A 298 19.51 9.15 -13.32
CA PRO A 298 20.95 9.39 -13.24
C PRO A 298 21.30 10.87 -12.93
N ASP A 299 20.89 11.35 -11.77
CA ASP A 299 21.16 12.71 -11.25
C ASP A 299 21.62 12.66 -9.78
N GLN A 300 22.94 12.65 -9.60
CA GLN A 300 23.58 12.60 -8.28
C GLN A 300 23.22 13.81 -7.41
N ASN A 301 23.16 15.02 -8.00
CA ASN A 301 22.91 16.24 -7.25
C ASN A 301 21.49 16.25 -6.71
N LYS A 302 20.52 15.86 -7.55
CA LYS A 302 19.11 15.73 -7.15
C LYS A 302 18.95 14.68 -6.05
N ALA A 303 19.57 13.51 -6.19
CA ALA A 303 19.52 12.45 -5.20
C ALA A 303 20.10 12.89 -3.84
N ILE A 304 21.27 13.53 -3.83
CA ILE A 304 21.92 14.02 -2.60
C ILE A 304 21.06 15.11 -1.93
N ALA A 305 20.49 16.04 -2.72
CA ALA A 305 19.62 17.08 -2.19
C ALA A 305 18.32 16.51 -1.59
N ALA A 306 17.70 15.53 -2.24
CA ALA A 306 16.53 14.83 -1.73
C ALA A 306 16.84 14.04 -0.45
N LEU A 307 17.93 13.28 -0.41
CA LEU A 307 18.36 12.53 0.77
C LEU A 307 18.72 13.45 1.95
N SER A 308 19.33 14.61 1.69
CA SER A 308 19.66 15.59 2.72
C SER A 308 18.41 16.16 3.38
N ARG A 309 17.40 16.52 2.56
CA ARG A 309 16.08 16.91 3.08
C ARG A 309 15.42 15.76 3.83
N PHE A 310 15.59 14.52 3.37
CA PHE A 310 14.97 13.35 4.00
C PHE A 310 15.51 13.13 5.41
N MET A 311 16.83 13.11 5.58
CA MET A 311 17.43 12.98 6.90
C MET A 311 17.10 14.14 7.83
N LYS A 312 16.94 15.36 7.28
CA LYS A 312 16.47 16.51 8.05
C LYS A 312 15.03 16.32 8.52
N ALA A 313 14.12 15.89 7.62
CA ALA A 313 12.72 15.65 7.94
C ALA A 313 12.56 14.54 8.98
N LEU A 314 13.28 13.43 8.82
CA LEU A 314 13.30 12.30 9.74
C LEU A 314 13.87 12.67 11.12
N GLY A 315 14.99 13.40 11.15
CA GLY A 315 15.59 13.88 12.39
C GLY A 315 14.66 14.86 13.13
N SER A 316 14.04 15.79 12.40
CA SER A 316 13.06 16.72 12.93
C SER A 316 11.82 16.00 13.48
N PHE A 317 11.33 14.96 12.79
CA PHE A 317 10.23 14.12 13.25
C PHE A 317 10.58 13.46 14.58
N HIS A 318 11.71 12.75 14.70
CA HIS A 318 12.12 12.13 15.97
C HIS A 318 12.38 13.15 17.08
N ALA A 319 13.01 14.28 16.76
CA ALA A 319 13.26 15.35 17.71
C ALA A 319 11.95 15.92 18.28
N SER A 320 10.90 16.04 17.46
CA SER A 320 9.59 16.55 17.89
C SER A 320 8.82 15.59 18.80
N THR A 321 9.00 14.27 18.62
CA THR A 321 8.25 13.26 19.38
C THR A 321 8.94 12.84 20.67
N TYR A 322 10.22 13.18 20.83
CA TYR A 322 10.97 12.96 22.06
C TYR A 322 10.29 13.61 23.27
N GLY A 323 10.13 12.84 24.35
CA GLY A 323 9.44 13.30 25.57
C GLY A 323 7.91 13.33 25.48
N HIS A 324 7.32 12.93 24.35
CA HIS A 324 5.88 12.95 24.12
C HIS A 324 5.27 11.56 23.82
N THR A 325 6.04 10.48 23.93
CA THR A 325 5.61 9.12 23.54
C THR A 325 4.40 8.58 24.32
N GLU A 326 4.26 8.93 25.60
CA GLU A 326 3.06 8.59 26.38
C GLU A 326 1.77 9.17 25.79
N HIS A 327 1.85 10.29 25.07
CA HIS A 327 0.67 10.90 24.43
C HIS A 327 0.21 10.04 23.24
N TYR A 328 1.15 9.59 22.40
CA TYR A 328 0.89 8.63 21.33
C TYR A 328 0.27 7.34 21.88
N GLU A 329 0.86 6.75 22.92
CA GLU A 329 0.36 5.50 23.50
C GLU A 329 -1.08 5.62 24.04
N LYS A 330 -1.42 6.77 24.66
CA LYS A 330 -2.79 7.05 25.10
C LYS A 330 -3.77 7.11 23.93
N ILE A 331 -3.40 7.74 22.82
CA ILE A 331 -4.22 7.80 21.60
C ILE A 331 -4.37 6.39 21.00
N LEU A 332 -3.28 5.64 20.87
CA LEU A 332 -3.30 4.28 20.34
C LEU A 332 -4.22 3.36 21.17
N ARG A 333 -4.10 3.39 22.51
CA ARG A 333 -4.97 2.57 23.40
C ARG A 333 -6.44 2.99 23.36
N ARG A 334 -6.74 4.26 23.10
CA ARG A 334 -8.13 4.74 22.89
C ARG A 334 -8.73 4.13 21.63
N ILE A 335 -7.93 3.99 20.56
CA ILE A 335 -8.36 3.44 19.27
C ILE A 335 -8.39 1.90 19.31
N HIS A 336 -7.32 1.29 19.81
CA HIS A 336 -7.10 -0.14 19.90
C HIS A 336 -6.78 -0.53 21.35
N VAL A 337 -7.80 -0.98 22.08
CA VAL A 337 -7.71 -1.27 23.53
C VAL A 337 -6.66 -2.35 23.84
N ASN A 338 -6.50 -3.30 22.92
CA ASN A 338 -5.56 -4.42 23.02
C ASN A 338 -4.29 -4.19 22.18
N ALA A 339 -3.92 -2.93 21.93
CA ALA A 339 -2.68 -2.63 21.24
C ALA A 339 -1.48 -3.28 21.94
N GLU A 340 -0.61 -3.87 21.14
CA GLU A 340 0.62 -4.53 21.58
C GLU A 340 1.44 -3.60 22.49
N THR A 341 1.93 -4.15 23.60
CA THR A 341 2.82 -3.42 24.50
C THR A 341 4.28 -3.62 24.13
N THR A 342 5.16 -2.75 24.61
CA THR A 342 6.61 -2.91 24.46
C THR A 342 7.12 -4.26 24.99
N GLU A 343 6.48 -4.83 26.02
CA GLU A 343 6.88 -6.13 26.55
C GLU A 343 6.44 -7.27 25.63
N ASP A 344 5.22 -7.20 25.07
CA ASP A 344 4.73 -8.17 24.10
C ASP A 344 5.64 -8.21 22.86
N GLU A 345 6.02 -7.03 22.36
CA GLU A 345 6.90 -6.89 21.20
C GLU A 345 8.30 -7.44 21.49
N LEU A 346 8.86 -7.15 22.67
CA LEU A 346 10.15 -7.68 23.07
C LEU A 346 10.13 -9.20 23.19
N ASP A 347 9.10 -9.75 23.84
CA ASP A 347 8.91 -11.18 24.00
C ASP A 347 8.83 -11.87 22.64
N PHE A 348 8.07 -11.29 21.71
CA PHE A 348 7.99 -11.78 20.33
C PHE A 348 9.36 -11.71 19.65
N ALA A 349 10.04 -10.56 19.68
CA ALA A 349 11.33 -10.36 19.02
C ALA A 349 12.41 -11.31 19.56
N LEU A 350 12.46 -11.56 20.87
CA LEU A 350 13.41 -12.52 21.45
C LEU A 350 13.12 -13.96 21.02
N LYS A 351 11.84 -14.37 21.05
CA LYS A 351 11.40 -15.71 20.64
C LYS A 351 11.57 -15.95 19.14
N ASP A 352 11.51 -14.90 18.32
CA ASP A 352 11.65 -14.98 16.87
C ASP A 352 13.12 -14.89 16.42
N LEU A 353 13.86 -13.88 16.90
CA LEU A 353 15.18 -13.54 16.35
C LEU A 353 16.32 -14.42 16.87
N LEU A 354 16.29 -14.85 18.15
CA LEU A 354 17.37 -15.69 18.70
C LEU A 354 17.44 -17.07 18.02
N PRO A 355 16.33 -17.80 17.81
CA PRO A 355 16.37 -19.05 17.06
C PRO A 355 16.82 -18.88 15.60
N LYS A 356 16.46 -17.75 14.96
CA LYS A 356 16.90 -17.43 13.61
C LYS A 356 18.41 -17.15 13.53
N LEU A 357 18.98 -16.48 14.54
CA LEU A 357 20.43 -16.33 14.67
C LEU A 357 21.12 -17.70 14.79
N GLU A 358 20.59 -18.59 15.64
CA GLU A 358 21.13 -19.93 15.81
C GLU A 358 21.08 -20.75 14.52
N LEU A 359 19.94 -20.70 13.84
CA LEU A 359 19.72 -21.40 12.58
C LEU A 359 20.69 -20.91 11.49
N ALA A 360 20.83 -19.59 11.33
CA ALA A 360 21.72 -19.00 10.33
C ALA A 360 23.19 -19.40 10.56
N ASN A 361 23.65 -19.41 11.82
CA ASN A 361 25.00 -19.85 12.16
C ASN A 361 25.19 -21.35 11.91
N ARG A 362 24.21 -22.17 12.29
CA ARG A 362 24.24 -23.63 12.05
C ARG A 362 24.33 -23.97 10.57
N GLN A 363 23.59 -23.27 9.71
CA GLN A 363 23.62 -23.46 8.25
C GLN A 363 24.99 -23.21 7.64
N LEU A 364 25.84 -22.40 8.29
CA LEU A 364 27.20 -22.08 7.85
C LEU A 364 28.27 -22.81 8.67
N ASN A 365 27.89 -23.74 9.55
CA ASN A 365 28.78 -24.44 10.48
C ASN A 365 29.60 -23.48 11.38
N LEU A 366 28.98 -22.37 11.80
CA LEU A 366 29.59 -21.40 12.70
C LEU A 366 29.16 -21.65 14.15
N PRO A 367 30.07 -21.46 15.14
CA PRO A 367 29.73 -21.66 16.54
C PRO A 367 28.80 -20.55 17.04
N VAL A 368 27.81 -20.94 17.85
CA VAL A 368 26.98 -20.02 18.62
C VAL A 368 27.40 -20.13 20.08
N THR A 369 28.02 -19.07 20.59
CA THR A 369 28.52 -19.02 21.98
C THR A 369 27.55 -18.24 22.86
N GLN A 370 27.49 -18.53 24.17
CA GLN A 370 26.65 -17.76 25.10
C GLN A 370 26.88 -16.24 25.04
N PRO A 371 28.13 -15.73 24.97
CA PRO A 371 28.35 -14.29 24.84
C PRO A 371 27.77 -13.64 23.57
N LEU A 372 27.64 -14.41 22.48
CA LEU A 372 26.96 -13.95 21.25
C LEU A 372 25.45 -13.81 21.48
N ILE A 373 24.84 -14.77 22.17
CA ILE A 373 23.43 -14.73 22.55
C ILE A 373 23.16 -13.58 23.52
N ASP A 374 24.06 -13.34 24.47
CA ASP A 374 23.96 -12.24 25.43
C ASP A 374 24.02 -10.88 24.70
N GLU A 375 24.96 -10.69 23.76
CA GLU A 375 25.02 -9.48 22.91
C GLU A 375 23.75 -9.30 22.07
N ALA A 376 23.25 -10.37 21.42
CA ALA A 376 22.02 -10.30 20.63
C ALA A 376 20.81 -9.93 21.48
N THR A 377 20.70 -10.50 22.68
CA THR A 377 19.63 -10.21 23.65
C THR A 377 19.70 -8.76 24.13
N ASP A 378 20.90 -8.26 24.45
CA ASP A 378 21.12 -6.87 24.85
C ASP A 378 20.77 -5.88 23.72
N ILE A 379 21.14 -6.19 22.47
CA ILE A 379 20.76 -5.38 21.30
C ILE A 379 19.23 -5.29 21.18
N ILE A 380 18.54 -6.44 21.16
CA ILE A 380 17.08 -6.49 21.01
C ILE A 380 16.42 -5.71 22.15
N THR A 381 16.83 -5.96 23.40
CA THR A 381 16.28 -5.27 24.58
C THR A 381 16.51 -3.76 24.52
N THR A 382 17.71 -3.32 24.16
CA THR A 382 18.06 -1.88 24.12
C THR A 382 17.30 -1.12 23.03
N MET A 383 17.04 -1.76 21.89
CA MET A 383 16.36 -1.12 20.77
C MET A 383 14.85 -1.00 20.96
N LEU A 384 14.26 -1.93 21.72
CA LEU A 384 12.81 -2.00 21.94
C LEU A 384 12.36 -1.35 23.25
N LYS A 385 13.14 -1.46 24.34
CA LYS A 385 12.79 -0.81 25.63
C LYS A 385 13.10 0.69 25.64
N PRO A 386 12.48 1.46 26.56
CA PRO A 386 12.81 2.86 26.76
C PRO A 386 14.33 3.10 26.96
N SER A 387 14.85 4.10 26.27
CA SER A 387 16.26 4.46 26.19
C SER A 387 16.41 5.98 26.03
N PRO A 388 17.64 6.54 26.11
CA PRO A 388 17.87 7.98 25.90
C PRO A 388 17.46 8.50 24.51
N PHE A 389 17.19 7.62 23.55
CA PHE A 389 16.75 7.94 22.18
C PHE A 389 15.32 7.47 21.90
N THR A 390 14.49 7.24 22.93
CA THR A 390 13.11 6.78 22.73
C THR A 390 12.22 7.89 22.17
N VAL A 391 11.65 7.58 21.02
CA VAL A 391 10.79 8.46 20.20
C VAL A 391 9.69 7.61 19.56
N LEU A 392 8.74 8.23 18.88
CA LEU A 392 7.93 7.51 17.90
C LEU A 392 8.79 7.30 16.64
N THR A 393 9.05 6.06 16.27
CA THR A 393 9.69 5.70 14.98
C THR A 393 8.63 5.51 13.91
N HIS A 394 8.97 5.77 12.65
CA HIS A 394 8.11 5.50 11.50
C HIS A 394 7.91 3.99 11.30
N GLY A 395 8.97 3.19 11.51
CA GLY A 395 8.92 1.72 11.45
C GLY A 395 8.95 1.14 10.03
N ASP A 396 8.62 1.92 9.01
CA ASP A 396 8.80 1.58 7.61
C ASP A 396 9.15 2.80 6.74
N ILE A 397 10.33 3.39 6.98
CA ILE A 397 10.77 4.63 6.32
C ILE A 397 11.30 4.41 4.89
N CYS A 398 10.64 3.54 4.12
CA CYS A 398 10.96 3.31 2.72
C CYS A 398 10.82 4.59 1.87
N PRO A 399 11.63 4.79 0.82
CA PRO A 399 11.56 5.97 -0.05
C PRO A 399 10.19 6.25 -0.70
N ASP A 400 9.35 5.24 -0.92
CA ASP A 400 7.99 5.39 -1.45
C ASP A 400 6.99 5.92 -0.41
N ASN A 401 7.34 5.89 0.88
CA ASN A 401 6.60 6.51 1.99
C ASN A 401 7.10 7.94 2.28
N VAL A 402 7.91 8.52 1.39
CA VAL A 402 8.46 9.87 1.52
C VAL A 402 8.02 10.70 0.33
N PHE A 403 7.05 11.60 0.54
CA PHE A 403 6.54 12.48 -0.49
C PHE A 403 7.49 13.66 -0.71
N ASP A 404 8.01 13.80 -1.93
CA ASP A 404 8.93 14.85 -2.37
C ASP A 404 8.23 16.02 -3.06
N HIS A 405 8.21 17.14 -2.35
CA HIS A 405 7.92 18.45 -2.90
C HIS A 405 9.25 19.11 -3.29
N ASP A 406 9.58 19.15 -4.58
CA ASP A 406 10.84 19.76 -5.05
C ASP A 406 11.06 21.15 -4.42
N GLY A 407 12.19 21.34 -3.74
CA GLY A 407 12.56 22.57 -3.05
C GLY A 407 11.82 22.89 -1.74
N GLN A 408 10.94 22.03 -1.23
CA GLN A 408 10.25 22.19 0.07
C GLN A 408 10.59 21.05 1.03
N ASP A 409 10.07 21.13 2.26
CA ASP A 409 10.21 20.05 3.25
C ASP A 409 9.45 18.79 2.77
N LEU A 410 10.11 17.63 2.95
CA LEU A 410 9.53 16.32 2.60
C LEU A 410 8.44 15.93 3.59
N GLN A 411 7.44 15.19 3.13
CA GLN A 411 6.39 14.64 3.99
C GLN A 411 6.59 13.14 4.19
N LEU A 412 6.64 12.72 5.45
CA LEU A 412 6.58 11.32 5.84
C LEU A 412 5.10 10.90 5.89
N ILE A 413 4.77 9.83 5.20
CA ILE A 413 3.40 9.30 5.10
C ILE A 413 3.37 7.82 5.47
N ASP A 414 2.17 7.31 5.77
CA ASP A 414 1.94 5.89 6.07
C ASP A 414 2.58 5.41 7.38
N PHE A 415 1.96 5.78 8.51
CA PHE A 415 2.44 5.45 9.86
C PHE A 415 1.92 4.09 10.36
N GLU A 416 1.47 3.22 9.46
CA GLU A 416 0.89 1.90 9.77
C GLU A 416 1.85 0.98 10.54
N TRP A 417 3.17 1.24 10.48
CA TRP A 417 4.21 0.48 11.17
C TRP A 417 4.86 1.24 12.34
N SER A 418 4.33 2.40 12.71
CA SER A 418 4.91 3.24 13.74
C SER A 418 4.88 2.61 15.13
N PHE A 419 5.94 2.83 15.90
CA PHE A 419 6.09 2.25 17.24
C PHE A 419 7.01 3.12 18.10
N VAL A 420 6.86 3.06 19.42
CA VAL A 420 7.74 3.78 20.34
C VAL A 420 9.01 2.96 20.58
N ARG A 421 10.13 3.37 19.97
CA ARG A 421 11.41 2.64 20.00
C ARG A 421 12.61 3.61 19.95
N ASN A 422 13.81 3.06 19.85
CA ASN A 422 15.03 3.84 19.65
C ASN A 422 15.05 4.50 18.25
N ALA A 423 15.21 5.82 18.21
CA ALA A 423 15.27 6.63 16.99
C ALA A 423 16.31 6.15 15.96
N LEU A 424 17.38 5.48 16.41
CA LEU A 424 18.48 5.06 15.54
C LEU A 424 18.15 3.82 14.71
N LEU A 425 17.03 3.12 14.97
CA LEU A 425 16.51 2.12 14.04
C LEU A 425 16.23 2.74 12.68
N ASP A 426 15.43 3.81 12.65
CA ASP A 426 15.19 4.60 11.43
C ASP A 426 16.44 5.41 11.02
N GLY A 427 17.20 5.94 11.99
CA GLY A 427 18.40 6.74 11.72
C GLY A 427 19.54 5.98 11.00
N THR A 428 19.60 4.65 11.14
CA THR A 428 20.60 3.79 10.47
C THR A 428 20.09 3.17 9.17
N TYR A 429 18.87 3.52 8.73
CA TYR A 429 18.20 2.88 7.61
C TYR A 429 18.99 2.95 6.30
N LEU A 430 19.59 4.11 5.97
CA LEU A 430 20.44 4.27 4.78
C LEU A 430 21.75 3.48 4.89
N ARG A 431 22.42 3.53 6.07
CA ARG A 431 23.64 2.77 6.36
C ARG A 431 23.45 1.28 6.12
N MET A 432 22.30 0.76 6.55
CA MET A 432 21.96 -0.65 6.46
C MET A 432 21.27 -1.02 5.13
N SER A 433 21.46 -0.22 4.08
CA SER A 433 20.95 -0.48 2.73
C SER A 433 19.42 -0.72 2.73
N MET A 434 18.68 0.19 3.38
CA MET A 434 17.21 0.22 3.47
C MET A 434 16.60 -1.16 3.75
N PRO A 435 16.73 -1.68 4.98
CA PRO A 435 16.45 -3.06 5.34
C PRO A 435 15.11 -3.64 4.86
N THR A 436 14.05 -2.84 4.91
CA THR A 436 12.67 -3.24 4.56
C THR A 436 12.26 -2.88 3.12
N CYS A 437 13.07 -2.11 2.39
CA CYS A 437 12.64 -1.52 1.13
C CYS A 437 12.78 -2.45 -0.09
N TRP A 438 11.76 -2.43 -0.95
CA TRP A 438 11.80 -3.11 -2.25
C TRP A 438 12.87 -2.52 -3.19
N CYS A 439 13.10 -1.20 -3.15
CA CYS A 439 14.05 -0.52 -4.02
C CYS A 439 15.48 -0.43 -3.47
N ALA A 440 15.84 -1.21 -2.45
CA ALA A 440 17.15 -1.10 -1.79
C ALA A 440 18.35 -1.33 -2.74
N LYS A 441 19.24 -0.33 -2.79
CA LYS A 441 20.56 -0.32 -3.46
C LYS A 441 21.58 0.39 -2.56
N ALA A 442 22.85 0.36 -2.95
CA ALA A 442 23.91 1.05 -2.24
C ALA A 442 23.87 2.57 -2.51
N ILE A 443 24.34 3.35 -1.53
CA ILE A 443 24.63 4.79 -1.63
C ILE A 443 26.13 4.95 -1.32
N PRO A 444 26.88 5.84 -2.00
CA PRO A 444 28.28 6.09 -1.68
C PRO A 444 28.50 6.41 -0.20
N LEU A 445 29.57 5.86 0.38
CA LEU A 445 29.84 5.94 1.82
C LEU A 445 29.99 7.38 2.31
N ASP A 446 30.71 8.21 1.56
CA ASP A 446 30.91 9.64 1.83
C ASP A 446 29.58 10.41 1.86
N VAL A 447 28.64 10.05 0.97
CA VAL A 447 27.28 10.59 1.00
C VAL A 447 26.57 10.14 2.28
N ILE A 448 26.58 8.85 2.63
CA ILE A 448 25.91 8.37 3.85
C ILE A 448 26.47 9.06 5.10
N GLU A 449 27.79 9.18 5.23
CA GLU A 449 28.42 9.85 6.38
C GLU A 449 28.00 11.33 6.49
N SER A 450 27.85 12.04 5.37
CA SER A 450 27.34 13.41 5.38
C SER A 450 25.88 13.51 5.82
N LEU A 451 25.05 12.55 5.41
CA LEU A 451 23.62 12.47 5.76
C LEU A 451 23.40 12.11 7.24
N GLU A 452 24.27 11.27 7.82
CA GLU A 452 24.25 10.92 9.23
C GLU A 452 24.54 12.11 10.13
N ILE A 453 25.41 13.02 9.69
CA ILE A 453 25.68 14.29 10.40
C ILE A 453 24.41 15.14 10.43
N ILE A 454 23.73 15.31 9.29
CA ILE A 454 22.48 16.09 9.22
C ILE A 454 21.44 15.54 10.20
N TYR A 455 21.23 14.23 10.19
CA TYR A 455 20.28 13.57 11.09
C TYR A 455 20.63 13.78 12.56
N ARG A 456 21.90 13.57 12.93
CA ARG A 456 22.35 13.73 14.32
C ARG A 456 22.21 15.17 14.80
N GLU A 457 22.50 16.16 13.97
CA GLU A 457 22.31 17.58 14.31
C GLU A 457 20.85 17.92 14.58
N GLU A 458 19.91 17.35 13.82
CA GLU A 458 18.48 17.52 14.11
C GLU A 458 18.08 16.89 15.45
N LEU A 459 18.60 15.69 15.79
CA LEU A 459 18.33 15.07 17.09
C LEU A 459 18.84 15.90 18.27
N LYS A 460 20.02 16.53 18.14
CA LYS A 460 20.62 17.35 19.21
C LYS A 460 19.74 18.53 19.65
N ARG A 461 18.78 18.94 18.84
CA ARG A 461 17.86 20.06 19.14
C ARG A 461 17.00 19.78 20.37
N THR A 462 16.65 18.53 20.62
CA THR A 462 15.77 18.14 21.75
C THR A 462 16.25 16.91 22.53
N ILE A 463 17.08 16.04 21.94
CA ILE A 463 17.57 14.81 22.55
C ILE A 463 18.99 15.02 23.09
N PRO A 464 19.19 15.19 24.42
CA PRO A 464 20.50 15.53 24.97
C PRO A 464 21.57 14.46 24.68
N ALA A 465 21.16 13.19 24.70
CA ALA A 465 22.05 12.05 24.43
C ALA A 465 22.67 12.06 23.02
N ALA A 466 22.06 12.77 22.06
CA ALA A 466 22.64 12.91 20.72
C ALA A 466 23.93 13.74 20.70
N SER A 467 24.16 14.57 21.72
CA SER A 467 25.39 15.36 21.87
C SER A 467 26.55 14.58 22.49
N ASP A 468 26.29 13.42 23.08
CA ASP A 468 27.31 12.53 23.64
C ASP A 468 27.76 11.53 22.59
N ASP A 469 29.03 11.59 22.19
CA ASP A 469 29.61 10.73 21.15
C ASP A 469 29.61 9.25 21.54
N LEU A 470 29.87 8.93 22.81
CA LEU A 470 29.91 7.55 23.27
C LEU A 470 28.49 6.96 23.33
N VAL A 471 27.54 7.70 23.91
CA VAL A 471 26.15 7.25 24.01
C VAL A 471 25.52 7.09 22.63
N TYR A 472 25.76 8.04 21.71
CA TYR A 472 25.28 7.96 20.34
C TYR A 472 25.91 6.78 19.58
N SER A 473 27.23 6.60 19.66
CA SER A 473 27.92 5.51 18.96
C SER A 473 27.50 4.12 19.43
N ILE A 474 27.26 3.94 20.74
CA ILE A 474 26.70 2.69 21.29
C ILE A 474 25.33 2.40 20.70
N ALA A 475 24.41 3.37 20.77
CA ALA A 475 23.05 3.19 20.29
C ALA A 475 23.01 2.98 18.75
N TYR A 476 23.84 3.72 18.00
CA TYR A 476 23.96 3.60 16.55
C TYR A 476 24.48 2.21 16.14
N THR A 477 25.50 1.72 16.82
CA THR A 477 26.09 0.39 16.54
C THR A 477 25.11 -0.73 16.89
N LYS A 478 24.37 -0.61 18.00
CA LYS A 478 23.30 -1.55 18.36
C LYS A 478 22.16 -1.53 17.35
N ALA A 479 21.75 -0.37 16.82
CA ALA A 479 20.73 -0.30 15.78
C ALA A 479 21.17 -1.02 14.49
N CYS A 480 22.43 -0.85 14.06
CA CYS A 480 22.98 -1.61 12.94
C CYS A 480 22.97 -3.13 13.23
N GLY A 481 23.33 -3.54 14.44
CA GLY A 481 23.26 -4.93 14.89
C GLY A 481 21.83 -5.48 14.88
N PHE A 482 20.85 -4.68 15.29
CA PHE A 482 19.44 -5.05 15.25
C PHE A 482 18.96 -5.32 13.82
N TRP A 483 19.37 -4.50 12.84
CA TRP A 483 19.08 -4.75 11.43
C TRP A 483 19.73 -6.02 10.88
N VAL A 484 20.90 -6.42 11.41
CA VAL A 484 21.48 -7.74 11.11
C VAL A 484 20.56 -8.85 11.63
N LEU A 485 20.14 -8.76 12.90
CA LEU A 485 19.28 -9.76 13.54
C LEU A 485 17.91 -9.87 12.86
N GLN A 486 17.24 -8.75 12.60
CA GLN A 486 15.85 -8.71 12.15
C GLN A 486 15.69 -8.82 10.62
N GLN A 487 16.57 -8.18 9.85
CA GLN A 487 16.38 -8.01 8.40
C GLN A 487 17.56 -8.53 7.55
N THR A 488 18.46 -9.32 8.14
CA THR A 488 19.57 -9.96 7.42
C THR A 488 19.58 -11.46 7.67
N LEU A 489 19.84 -11.91 8.90
CA LEU A 489 19.95 -13.33 9.24
C LEU A 489 18.73 -14.17 8.81
N PRO A 490 17.47 -13.71 8.97
CA PRO A 490 16.29 -14.51 8.62
C PRO A 490 16.19 -14.85 7.14
N PHE A 491 16.86 -14.09 6.26
CA PHE A 491 16.83 -14.33 4.82
C PHE A 491 17.80 -15.42 4.36
N LEU A 492 18.78 -15.81 5.19
CA LEU A 492 19.86 -16.70 4.78
C LEU A 492 19.35 -18.02 4.22
N GLU A 493 18.41 -18.67 4.92
CA GLU A 493 17.85 -19.96 4.51
C GLU A 493 17.28 -19.93 3.09
N GLY A 494 16.49 -18.89 2.79
CA GLY A 494 15.84 -18.73 1.49
C GLY A 494 16.79 -18.39 0.34
N ILE A 495 18.01 -17.94 0.63
CA ILE A 495 18.99 -17.52 -0.38
C ILE A 495 20.25 -18.39 -0.45
N LEU A 496 20.37 -19.39 0.44
CA LEU A 496 21.56 -20.22 0.56
C LEU A 496 21.82 -21.02 -0.72
N LEU A 497 20.77 -21.64 -1.26
CA LEU A 497 20.85 -22.52 -2.43
C LEU A 497 20.65 -21.75 -3.75
N GLN A 498 19.65 -20.88 -3.82
CA GLN A 498 19.31 -20.12 -5.02
C GLN A 498 19.16 -18.63 -4.72
N GLU A 499 19.42 -17.78 -5.70
CA GLU A 499 19.13 -16.36 -5.58
C GLU A 499 17.62 -16.14 -5.46
N ARG A 500 17.23 -15.15 -4.67
CA ARG A 500 15.85 -14.70 -4.56
C ARG A 500 15.76 -13.28 -5.12
N VAL A 501 14.79 -13.06 -6.00
CA VAL A 501 14.40 -11.70 -6.41
C VAL A 501 13.22 -11.28 -5.54
N GLY A 502 13.35 -10.15 -4.84
CA GLY A 502 12.30 -9.56 -4.03
C GLY A 502 11.17 -8.96 -4.89
N PRO A 503 9.99 -8.74 -4.30
CA PRO A 503 8.92 -8.01 -4.99
C PRO A 503 9.34 -6.57 -5.25
N SER A 504 8.93 -5.99 -6.38
CA SER A 504 9.16 -4.57 -6.72
C SER A 504 7.87 -3.78 -6.55
N GLY A 505 7.99 -2.54 -6.10
CA GLY A 505 6.90 -1.56 -6.11
C GLY A 505 6.70 -0.95 -7.50
N LEU A 506 5.76 -0.01 -7.58
CA LEU A 506 5.56 0.80 -8.77
C LEU A 506 6.80 1.69 -8.98
N VAL A 507 7.27 1.75 -10.22
CA VAL A 507 8.40 2.60 -10.60
C VAL A 507 7.89 3.89 -11.25
N PRO A 508 8.51 5.05 -10.94
CA PRO A 508 8.19 6.30 -11.60
C PRO A 508 8.43 6.26 -13.12
N GLU A 509 7.75 7.12 -13.85
CA GLU A 509 8.01 7.32 -15.28
C GLU A 509 9.48 7.78 -15.49
N GLY A 510 10.19 7.17 -16.43
CA GLY A 510 11.60 7.45 -16.68
C GLY A 510 12.58 6.84 -15.68
N SER A 511 12.09 6.06 -14.71
CA SER A 511 12.94 5.30 -13.79
C SER A 511 13.83 4.30 -14.53
N LEU A 512 15.11 4.25 -14.15
CA LEU A 512 16.07 3.23 -14.58
C LEU A 512 16.09 2.02 -13.63
N TRP A 513 15.16 1.94 -12.68
CA TRP A 513 15.01 0.77 -11.82
C TRP A 513 14.57 -0.44 -12.62
N LYS A 514 15.21 -1.58 -12.36
CA LYS A 514 14.89 -2.86 -12.96
C LYS A 514 14.44 -3.83 -11.87
N PRO A 515 13.18 -4.30 -11.90
CA PRO A 515 12.67 -5.26 -10.91
C PRO A 515 13.53 -6.52 -10.76
N GLU A 516 14.15 -6.98 -11.85
CA GLU A 516 15.05 -8.13 -11.85
C GLU A 516 16.34 -7.93 -11.04
N ASP A 517 16.74 -6.68 -10.77
CA ASP A 517 17.94 -6.36 -9.99
C ASP A 517 17.67 -6.35 -8.47
N ASN A 518 16.45 -6.67 -8.04
CA ASN A 518 16.03 -6.78 -6.64
C ASN A 518 16.51 -8.09 -5.99
N THR A 519 17.77 -8.44 -6.21
CA THR A 519 18.37 -9.67 -5.66
C THR A 519 18.70 -9.53 -4.18
N VAL A 520 18.49 -10.59 -3.40
CA VAL A 520 18.63 -10.55 -1.94
C VAL A 520 20.07 -10.81 -1.48
N ARG A 521 20.86 -11.66 -2.17
CA ARG A 521 22.25 -11.95 -1.74
C ARG A 521 23.14 -10.70 -1.66
N PRO A 522 23.13 -9.76 -2.62
CA PRO A 522 23.95 -8.55 -2.51
C PRO A 522 23.56 -7.69 -1.31
N ARG A 523 22.27 -7.61 -0.96
CA ARG A 523 21.76 -6.88 0.21
C ARG A 523 22.22 -7.54 1.51
N PHE A 524 22.15 -8.86 1.58
CA PHE A 524 22.63 -9.65 2.72
C PHE A 524 24.11 -9.38 2.99
N LEU A 525 24.95 -9.45 1.95
CA LEU A 525 26.38 -9.16 2.05
C LEU A 525 26.66 -7.70 2.44
N SER A 526 25.94 -6.75 1.83
CA SER A 526 26.07 -5.32 2.13
C SER A 526 25.78 -5.01 3.60
N ARG A 527 24.69 -5.56 4.15
CA ARG A 527 24.28 -5.34 5.54
C ARG A 527 25.25 -5.91 6.56
N LEU A 528 25.74 -7.13 6.33
CA LEU A 528 26.79 -7.70 7.17
C LEU A 528 28.07 -6.86 7.13
N GLN A 529 28.49 -6.41 5.95
CA GLN A 529 29.70 -5.60 5.81
C GLN A 529 29.52 -4.23 6.49
N ALA A 530 28.40 -3.55 6.28
CA ALA A 530 28.10 -2.27 6.91
C ALA A 530 28.14 -2.36 8.45
N PHE A 531 27.53 -3.41 9.02
CA PHE A 531 27.62 -3.65 10.46
C PHE A 531 29.06 -3.91 10.93
N VAL A 532 29.82 -4.75 10.21
CA VAL A 532 31.23 -5.02 10.54
C VAL A 532 32.06 -3.75 10.54
N ASP A 533 31.87 -2.86 9.57
CA ASP A 533 32.60 -1.60 9.46
C ASP A 533 32.28 -0.68 10.65
N VAL A 534 31.00 -0.51 10.97
CA VAL A 534 30.54 0.31 12.12
C VAL A 534 31.07 -0.25 13.44
N ALA A 535 30.87 -1.54 13.70
CA ALA A 535 31.30 -2.20 14.93
C ALA A 535 32.84 -2.29 15.06
N SER A 536 33.58 -2.30 13.94
CA SER A 536 35.04 -2.26 13.95
C SER A 536 35.56 -0.86 14.29
N LYS A 537 34.96 0.19 13.70
CA LYS A 537 35.31 1.59 13.98
C LYS A 537 35.13 1.97 15.46
N GLN A 538 34.15 1.37 16.13
CA GLN A 538 33.84 1.66 17.54
C GLN A 538 34.39 0.63 18.54
N GLU A 539 35.03 -0.43 18.05
CA GLU A 539 35.48 -1.56 18.88
C GLU A 539 34.37 -2.22 19.75
N MET A 540 33.12 -2.22 19.26
CA MET A 540 31.94 -2.70 19.97
C MET A 540 31.45 -4.06 19.47
N LEU A 541 30.61 -4.71 20.29
CA LEU A 541 29.92 -5.98 19.99
C LEU A 541 30.87 -7.05 19.43
N PRO A 542 31.97 -7.39 20.14
CA PRO A 542 33.02 -8.27 19.63
C PRO A 542 32.49 -9.63 19.14
N HIS A 543 31.47 -10.20 19.79
CA HIS A 543 30.96 -11.53 19.43
C HIS A 543 30.07 -11.47 18.18
N LEU A 544 29.13 -10.52 18.10
CA LEU A 544 28.29 -10.32 16.92
C LEU A 544 29.13 -9.90 15.71
N ARG A 545 30.12 -9.02 15.92
CA ARG A 545 31.06 -8.58 14.87
C ARG A 545 31.88 -9.73 14.31
N GLU A 546 32.40 -10.59 15.19
CA GLU A 546 33.16 -11.78 14.77
C GLU A 546 32.27 -12.78 14.02
N MET A 547 31.03 -12.99 14.49
CA MET A 547 30.03 -13.79 13.78
C MET A 547 29.76 -13.25 12.37
N ALA A 548 29.53 -11.95 12.22
CA ALA A 548 29.29 -11.32 10.91
C ALA A 548 30.52 -11.46 9.97
N LYS A 549 31.75 -11.29 10.46
CA LYS A 549 32.98 -11.51 9.68
C LYS A 549 33.13 -12.96 9.21
N ASN A 550 32.84 -13.90 10.10
CA ASN A 550 32.90 -15.33 9.78
C ASN A 550 31.81 -15.74 8.78
N MET A 551 30.59 -15.20 8.92
CA MET A 551 29.52 -15.37 7.95
C MET A 551 29.90 -14.84 6.57
N LEU A 552 30.41 -13.60 6.47
CA LEU A 552 30.88 -13.03 5.22
C LEU A 552 31.94 -13.92 4.56
N THR A 553 32.86 -14.47 5.35
CA THR A 553 33.92 -15.36 4.86
C THR A 553 33.36 -16.70 4.37
N ALA A 554 32.44 -17.32 5.11
CA ALA A 554 31.81 -18.59 4.73
C ALA A 554 30.97 -18.43 3.46
N ILE A 555 30.16 -17.38 3.40
CA ILE A 555 29.23 -17.14 2.29
C ILE A 555 29.96 -16.73 1.01
N LYS A 556 31.00 -15.90 1.08
CA LYS A 556 31.81 -15.56 -0.11
C LYS A 556 32.47 -16.79 -0.76
N LYS A 557 32.76 -17.84 0.01
CA LYS A 557 33.23 -19.12 -0.53
C LYS A 557 32.12 -19.91 -1.22
N GLN A 558 30.89 -19.84 -0.70
CA GLN A 558 29.74 -20.56 -1.23
C GLN A 558 29.10 -19.85 -2.44
N TRP A 559 29.20 -18.52 -2.50
CA TRP A 559 28.69 -17.70 -3.61
C TRP A 559 29.85 -16.95 -4.30
N PRO A 560 30.73 -17.66 -5.04
CA PRO A 560 31.87 -17.02 -5.70
C PRO A 560 31.46 -15.96 -6.74
N ASP A 561 30.25 -16.09 -7.28
CA ASP A 561 29.69 -15.18 -8.29
C ASP A 561 28.75 -14.11 -7.69
N ALA A 562 28.62 -14.03 -6.36
CA ALA A 562 27.77 -13.02 -5.74
C ALA A 562 28.31 -11.61 -6.02
N LYS A 563 27.50 -10.81 -6.70
CA LYS A 563 27.80 -9.40 -6.98
C LYS A 563 27.70 -8.57 -5.69
N SER A 564 28.45 -7.47 -5.65
CA SER A 564 28.21 -6.40 -4.68
C SER A 564 26.85 -5.76 -4.91
N LEU A 565 26.26 -5.20 -3.86
CA LEU A 565 25.05 -4.39 -4.02
C LEU A 565 25.39 -3.18 -4.89
N GLU A 566 24.73 -3.08 -6.04
CA GLU A 566 24.94 -1.98 -6.97
C GLU A 566 24.45 -0.67 -6.37
N PHE A 567 25.04 0.44 -6.84
CA PHE A 567 24.54 1.76 -6.50
C PHE A 567 23.18 2.02 -7.14
N TYR A 568 22.41 2.91 -6.53
CA TYR A 568 21.22 3.47 -7.17
C TYR A 568 21.54 4.07 -8.54
N PRO A 569 20.59 4.06 -9.50
CA PRO A 569 20.79 4.68 -10.81
C PRO A 569 21.25 6.14 -10.76
N ALA A 570 20.91 6.88 -9.70
CA ALA A 570 21.46 8.21 -9.43
C ALA A 570 22.98 8.30 -9.48
N TRP A 571 23.70 7.25 -9.08
CA TRP A 571 25.15 7.17 -9.16
C TRP A 571 25.66 6.26 -10.29
N GLY A 572 24.77 5.76 -11.15
CA GLY A 572 25.15 5.03 -12.36
C GLY A 572 25.89 5.96 -13.33
N GLN A 573 26.96 5.47 -13.96
CA GLN A 573 27.59 6.22 -15.04
C GLN A 573 26.56 6.47 -16.15
N LYS A 574 26.46 7.71 -16.65
CA LYS A 574 25.82 7.95 -17.94
C LYS A 574 26.49 7.01 -18.92
N SER A 575 25.75 6.06 -19.49
CA SER A 575 26.17 5.41 -20.71
C SER A 575 26.45 6.54 -21.70
N SER A 576 27.73 6.75 -22.00
CA SER A 576 28.15 7.66 -23.05
C SER A 576 27.49 7.19 -24.34
N GLU A 577 26.51 7.95 -24.81
CA GLU A 577 25.96 7.83 -26.17
C GLU A 577 27.04 8.11 -27.23
#